data_AF-A0A378ZVF7-F1
#
_entry.id   AF-A0A378ZVF7-F1
#
_cell.length_a   1.000
_cell.length_b   1.000
_cell.length_c   1.000
_cell.angle_alpha   90.00
_cell.angle_beta   90.00
_cell.angle_gamma   90.00
#
_symmetry.space_group_name_H-M   'P 1'
#
loop_
_entity.id
_entity.type
_entity.pdbx_description
1 polymer ?
#
loop_
_entity_poly.entity_id
_entity_poly.type
_entity_poly.pdbx_seq_one_letter_code
_entity_poly.pdbx_strand_id
1 'polypeptide(L)'
;MARDYSTATMTRLVKDCTASRNSRNGYLEHGSTKEIYRRLPIDLRRWFALIMYEIGDPLTLRGGHGRSDDDYFEHWRGKRDRYHPETHPDYKPPSRGRKRDDDDDNDEGDGGSPVSPPGP
;
A
#
# COMPACT_ATOMS: atom_id res chain seq x y z
N MET A 1 -14.16 14.37 27.20
CA MET A 1 -15.20 13.64 26.44
C MET A 1 -14.51 12.93 25.28
N ALA A 2 -14.62 11.60 25.18
CA ALA A 2 -14.16 10.89 23.97
C ALA A 2 -15.06 11.30 22.81
N ARG A 3 -14.49 11.70 21.67
CA ARG A 3 -15.27 11.96 20.46
C ARG A 3 -15.88 10.64 19.99
N ASP A 4 -17.19 10.64 19.77
CA ASP A 4 -17.85 9.54 19.09
C ASP A 4 -17.48 9.58 17.60
N TYR A 5 -16.88 8.50 17.12
CA TYR A 5 -16.44 8.36 15.74
C TYR A 5 -17.38 7.48 14.91
N SER A 6 -18.40 6.89 15.53
CA SER A 6 -19.28 5.89 14.90
C SER A 6 -20.03 6.41 13.67
N THR A 7 -20.28 7.73 13.62
CA THR A 7 -20.98 8.41 12.51
C THR A 7 -20.04 9.26 11.64
N ALA A 8 -18.74 9.31 11.94
CA ALA A 8 -17.78 10.11 11.19
C ALA A 8 -17.54 9.52 9.79
N THR A 9 -17.37 10.39 8.79
CA THR A 9 -16.99 9.96 7.43
C THR A 9 -15.56 9.43 7.39
N MET A 10 -15.25 8.51 6.46
CA MET A 10 -13.88 7.99 6.30
C MET A 10 -12.85 9.11 6.09
N THR A 11 -13.18 10.15 5.32
CA THR A 11 -12.34 11.36 5.17
C THR A 11 -11.97 11.97 6.51
N ARG A 12 -12.95 12.13 7.42
CA ARG A 12 -12.73 12.69 8.75
C ARG A 12 -11.86 11.77 9.60
N LEU A 13 -12.13 10.46 9.55
CA LEU A 13 -11.36 9.46 10.28
C LEU A 13 -9.88 9.46 9.87
N VAL A 14 -9.59 9.43 8.57
CA VAL A 14 -8.22 9.46 8.02
C VAL A 14 -7.54 10.78 8.38
N LYS A 15 -8.24 11.91 8.30
CA LYS A 15 -7.69 13.21 8.70
C LYS A 15 -7.29 13.22 10.17
N ASP A 16 -8.17 12.78 11.06
CA ASP A 16 -7.90 12.77 12.51
C ASP A 16 -6.84 11.70 12.88
N CYS A 17 -6.83 10.55 12.20
CA CYS A 17 -5.79 9.50 12.37
C CYS A 17 -4.40 10.06 12.00
N THR A 18 -4.29 10.68 10.82
CA THR A 18 -3.02 11.27 10.36
C THR A 18 -2.56 12.47 11.16
N ALA A 19 -3.49 13.31 11.63
CA ALA A 19 -3.17 14.43 12.51
C ALA A 19 -2.65 13.94 13.88
N SER A 20 -3.09 12.76 14.32
CA SER A 20 -2.64 12.15 15.57
C SER A 20 -1.27 11.47 15.47
N ARG A 21 -0.65 11.45 14.28
CA ARG A 21 0.68 10.83 14.07
C ARG A 21 1.72 11.34 15.06
N ASN A 22 1.73 12.66 15.29
CA ASN A 22 2.68 13.33 16.18
C ASN A 22 2.06 13.68 17.55
N SER A 23 0.90 13.11 17.88
CA SER A 23 0.25 13.34 19.17
C SER A 23 0.98 12.60 20.28
N ARG A 24 0.89 13.11 21.51
CA ARG A 24 1.45 12.47 22.71
C ARG A 24 0.90 11.05 22.94
N ASN A 25 -0.35 10.80 22.54
CA ASN A 25 -0.99 9.48 22.66
C ASN A 25 -0.83 8.63 21.38
N GLY A 26 -0.17 9.17 20.34
CA GLY A 26 -0.03 8.54 19.04
C GLY A 26 -1.35 8.37 18.28
N TYR A 27 -1.25 7.79 17.08
CA TYR A 27 -2.39 7.50 16.23
C TYR A 27 -2.98 6.10 16.49
N LEU A 28 -2.21 5.15 17.02
CA LEU A 28 -2.67 3.77 17.29
C LEU A 28 -3.80 3.72 18.32
N GLU A 29 -3.69 4.54 19.38
CA GLU A 29 -4.72 4.58 20.43
C GLU A 29 -5.90 5.50 20.09
N HIS A 30 -5.79 6.25 19.00
CA HIS A 30 -6.77 7.25 18.61
C HIS A 30 -8.09 6.60 18.16
N GLY A 31 -9.23 7.17 18.59
CA GLY A 31 -10.56 6.61 18.30
C GLY A 31 -10.86 6.47 16.81
N SER A 32 -10.32 7.37 15.98
CA SER A 32 -10.48 7.27 14.53
C SER A 32 -9.79 6.06 13.92
N THR A 33 -8.63 5.64 14.44
CA THR A 33 -7.90 4.46 13.95
C THR A 33 -8.68 3.18 14.25
N LYS A 34 -9.26 3.10 15.46
CA LYS A 34 -10.12 1.98 15.86
C LYS A 34 -11.37 1.89 14.99
N GLU A 35 -11.97 3.04 14.67
CA GLU A 35 -13.16 3.08 13.81
C GLU A 35 -12.84 2.71 12.35
N ILE A 36 -11.70 3.16 11.80
CA ILE A 36 -11.25 2.71 10.48
C ILE A 36 -11.10 1.19 10.46
N TYR A 37 -10.45 0.61 11.48
CA TYR A 37 -10.30 -0.84 11.60
C TYR A 37 -11.63 -1.60 11.69
N ARG A 38 -12.62 -1.04 12.41
CA ARG A 38 -13.95 -1.63 12.52
C ARG A 38 -14.68 -1.72 11.17
N ARG A 39 -14.54 -0.68 10.33
CA ARG A 39 -15.21 -0.59 9.03
C ARG A 39 -14.46 -1.26 7.89
N LEU A 40 -13.17 -1.53 8.07
CA LEU A 40 -12.32 -2.14 7.06
C LEU A 40 -12.86 -3.52 6.63
N PRO A 41 -12.98 -3.77 5.31
CA PRO A 41 -13.24 -5.11 4.82
C PRO A 41 -12.06 -6.03 5.18
N ILE A 42 -12.35 -7.32 5.34
CA ILE A 42 -11.41 -8.31 5.86
C ILE A 42 -10.13 -8.36 5.01
N ASP A 43 -10.25 -8.23 3.68
CA ASP A 43 -9.13 -8.29 2.73
C ASP A 43 -8.11 -7.15 2.88
N LEU A 44 -8.50 -6.03 3.48
CA LEU A 44 -7.62 -4.88 3.73
C LEU A 44 -7.03 -4.85 5.14
N ARG A 45 -7.50 -5.70 6.07
CA ARG A 45 -7.04 -5.66 7.46
C ARG A 45 -5.55 -5.93 7.60
N ARG A 46 -5.01 -6.87 6.81
CA ARG A 46 -3.58 -7.20 6.83
C ARG A 46 -2.73 -6.03 6.33
N TRP A 47 -3.14 -5.41 5.23
CA TRP A 47 -2.48 -4.21 4.71
C TRP A 47 -2.53 -3.07 5.71
N PHE A 48 -3.70 -2.81 6.31
CA PHE A 48 -3.84 -1.76 7.32
C PHE A 48 -2.95 -2.00 8.55
N ALA A 49 -2.83 -3.25 9.01
CA ALA A 49 -1.93 -3.60 10.11
C ALA A 49 -0.46 -3.34 9.74
N LEU A 50 -0.03 -3.69 8.52
CA LEU A 50 1.29 -3.36 8.01
C LEU A 50 1.55 -1.85 8.08
N ILE A 51 0.62 -1.03 7.58
CA ILE A 51 0.75 0.45 7.61
C ILE A 51 0.88 0.96 9.04
N MET A 52 0.05 0.44 9.96
CA MET A 52 -0.06 0.96 11.32
C MET A 52 1.07 0.53 12.24
N TYR A 53 1.54 -0.71 12.12
CA TYR A 53 2.47 -1.31 13.09
C TYR A 53 3.87 -1.53 12.53
N GLU A 54 4.01 -1.85 11.24
CA GLU A 54 5.31 -2.18 10.64
C GLU A 54 5.94 -0.96 9.97
N ILE A 55 5.21 -0.30 9.07
CA ILE A 55 5.68 0.94 8.41
C ILE A 55 5.60 2.11 9.39
N GLY A 56 4.54 2.15 10.18
CA GLY A 56 4.32 3.17 11.19
C GLY A 56 3.99 4.55 10.62
N ASP A 57 3.46 4.65 9.39
CA ASP A 57 3.08 5.92 8.77
C ASP A 57 1.60 5.95 8.32
N PRO A 58 0.69 6.52 9.14
CA PRO A 58 -0.71 6.63 8.78
C PRO A 58 -0.95 7.57 7.58
N LEU A 59 0.04 8.37 7.15
CA LEU A 59 -0.08 9.19 5.93
C LEU A 59 -0.34 8.34 4.68
N THR A 60 0.05 7.07 4.69
CA THR A 60 -0.22 6.12 3.61
C THR A 60 -1.72 5.95 3.34
N LEU A 61 -2.58 6.19 4.33
CA LEU A 61 -4.03 6.15 4.18
C LEU A 61 -4.62 7.32 3.36
N ARG A 62 -3.87 8.41 3.16
CA ARG A 62 -4.36 9.60 2.45
C ARG A 62 -4.64 9.32 0.97
N GLY A 63 -5.43 10.19 0.35
CA GLY A 63 -5.66 10.18 -1.10
C GLY A 63 -6.87 9.35 -1.56
N GLY A 64 -7.65 8.76 -0.65
CA GLY A 64 -9.00 8.35 -1.00
C GLY A 64 -9.84 9.59 -1.27
N HIS A 65 -10.36 9.72 -2.50
CA HIS A 65 -11.22 10.81 -2.94
C HIS A 65 -12.59 10.23 -3.28
N GLY A 66 -13.42 10.08 -2.26
CA GLY A 66 -14.72 9.43 -2.37
C GLY A 66 -15.73 9.98 -1.40
N ARG A 67 -17.01 9.79 -1.72
CA ARG A 67 -18.14 10.18 -0.85
C ARG A 67 -18.53 9.05 0.10
N SER A 68 -18.11 7.83 -0.21
CA SER A 68 -18.41 6.61 0.54
C SER A 68 -17.15 5.98 1.15
N ASP A 69 -17.34 5.07 2.10
CA ASP A 69 -16.24 4.28 2.67
C ASP A 69 -15.68 3.31 1.62
N ASP A 70 -16.51 2.79 0.70
CA ASP A 70 -16.10 1.90 -0.40
C ASP A 70 -15.08 2.54 -1.34
N ASP A 71 -15.27 3.81 -1.72
CA ASP A 71 -14.31 4.55 -2.55
C ASP A 71 -12.91 4.59 -1.90
N TYR A 72 -12.85 4.70 -0.57
CA TYR A 72 -11.59 4.64 0.17
C TYR A 72 -10.98 3.24 0.14
N PHE A 73 -11.81 2.20 0.27
CA PHE A 73 -11.37 0.82 0.23
C PHE A 73 -10.84 0.43 -1.14
N GLU A 74 -11.49 0.82 -2.23
CA GLU A 74 -10.99 0.60 -3.60
C GLU A 74 -9.64 1.28 -3.82
N HIS A 75 -9.50 2.53 -3.38
CA HIS A 75 -8.22 3.23 -3.45
C HIS A 75 -7.12 2.53 -2.63
N TRP A 76 -7.45 2.04 -1.43
CA TRP A 76 -6.51 1.31 -0.59
C TRP A 76 -6.14 -0.07 -1.15
N ARG A 77 -7.05 -0.77 -1.83
CA ARG A 77 -6.71 -1.99 -2.59
C ARG A 77 -5.71 -1.67 -3.70
N GLY A 78 -5.94 -0.61 -4.47
CA GLY A 78 -4.98 -0.17 -5.49
C GLY A 78 -3.59 0.14 -4.91
N LYS A 79 -3.53 0.76 -3.74
CA LYS A 79 -2.26 0.99 -3.02
C LYS A 79 -1.63 -0.30 -2.51
N ARG A 80 -2.43 -1.18 -1.90
CA ARG A 80 -1.99 -2.49 -1.43
C ARG A 80 -1.33 -3.26 -2.57
N ASP A 81 -2.01 -3.41 -3.68
CA ASP A 81 -1.58 -4.28 -4.77
C ASP A 81 -0.33 -3.73 -5.47
N ARG A 82 -0.15 -2.40 -5.45
CA ARG A 82 1.00 -1.72 -6.04
C ARG A 82 2.26 -1.76 -5.17
N TYR A 83 2.11 -1.56 -3.85
CA TYR A 83 3.24 -1.33 -2.95
C TYR A 83 3.49 -2.48 -1.97
N HIS A 84 2.44 -3.23 -1.64
CA HIS A 84 2.47 -4.33 -0.67
C HIS A 84 1.62 -5.52 -1.14
N PRO A 85 1.87 -6.05 -2.36
CA PRO A 85 1.09 -7.16 -2.92
C PRO A 85 1.11 -8.37 -2.00
N GLU A 86 2.15 -8.54 -1.17
CA GLU A 86 2.28 -9.59 -0.16
C GLU A 86 1.18 -9.61 0.91
N THR A 87 0.44 -8.50 1.04
CA THR A 87 -0.69 -8.39 1.97
C THR A 87 -2.03 -8.71 1.32
N HIS A 88 -2.08 -8.94 0.01
CA HIS A 88 -3.26 -9.42 -0.71
C HIS A 88 -3.64 -10.85 -0.24
N PRO A 89 -4.93 -11.19 -0.04
CA PRO A 89 -5.35 -12.53 0.39
C PRO A 89 -4.87 -13.65 -0.53
N ASP A 90 -4.97 -13.44 -1.84
CA ASP A 90 -4.51 -14.39 -2.88
C ASP A 90 -3.04 -14.21 -3.31
N TYR A 91 -2.22 -13.50 -2.53
CA TYR A 91 -0.83 -13.28 -2.91
C TYR A 91 -0.10 -14.61 -3.08
N LYS A 92 0.40 -14.84 -4.30
CA LYS A 92 1.37 -15.87 -4.59
C LYS A 92 2.72 -15.17 -4.74
N PRO A 93 3.72 -15.50 -3.90
CA PRO A 93 5.05 -14.96 -4.11
C PRO A 93 5.46 -15.29 -5.55
N PRO A 94 6.09 -14.34 -6.27
CA PRO A 94 6.62 -14.65 -7.58
C PRO A 94 7.51 -15.88 -7.41
N SER A 95 7.22 -16.94 -8.18
CA SER A 95 7.98 -18.18 -8.11
C SER A 95 9.46 -17.82 -8.13
N ARG A 96 10.16 -18.11 -7.02
CA ARG A 96 11.62 -17.96 -6.95
C ARG A 96 12.20 -18.87 -8.03
N GLY A 97 12.48 -18.34 -9.21
CA GLY A 97 12.93 -19.11 -10.37
C GLY A 97 12.02 -19.00 -11.59
N ARG A 98 11.91 -17.81 -12.16
CA ARG A 98 12.46 -17.63 -13.51
C ARG A 98 13.50 -16.52 -13.40
N LYS A 99 14.77 -16.94 -13.29
CA LYS A 99 15.81 -16.24 -14.04
C LYS A 99 15.26 -16.06 -15.45
N ARG A 100 15.51 -14.91 -16.05
CA ARG A 100 15.45 -14.77 -17.51
C ARG A 100 16.50 -15.73 -18.08
N ASP A 101 16.11 -16.99 -18.22
CA ASP A 101 16.74 -17.96 -19.09
C ASP A 101 15.59 -18.39 -20.01
N ASP A 102 15.47 -17.65 -21.10
CA ASP A 102 15.05 -18.19 -22.39
C ASP A 102 15.66 -17.25 -23.44
N ASP A 103 16.90 -17.60 -23.78
CA ASP A 103 17.49 -17.35 -25.09
C ASP A 103 16.61 -17.97 -26.19
N ASP A 104 16.74 -17.39 -27.39
CA ASP A 104 16.48 -17.99 -28.70
C ASP A 104 15.02 -18.07 -29.20
N ASP A 105 14.63 -17.12 -30.08
CA ASP A 105 14.22 -17.48 -31.45
C ASP A 105 14.19 -16.24 -32.39
N ASN A 106 15.27 -16.13 -33.17
CA ASN A 106 15.37 -15.79 -34.60
C ASN A 106 14.92 -14.44 -35.23
N ASP A 107 15.92 -13.85 -35.92
CA ASP A 107 15.92 -13.31 -37.31
C ASP A 107 16.06 -11.78 -37.58
N GLU A 108 17.14 -11.49 -38.32
CA GLU A 108 17.44 -10.34 -39.21
C GLU A 108 17.74 -8.94 -38.64
N GLY A 109 19.00 -8.48 -38.80
CA GLY A 109 19.31 -7.04 -38.81
C GLY A 109 20.74 -6.61 -38.50
N ASP A 110 21.65 -6.85 -39.44
CA ASP A 110 22.82 -6.04 -39.84
C ASP A 110 23.39 -4.95 -38.88
N GLY A 111 24.69 -5.08 -38.55
CA GLY A 111 25.62 -3.94 -38.53
C GLY A 111 26.07 -3.38 -37.18
N GLY A 112 27.27 -3.78 -36.71
CA GLY A 112 28.02 -2.97 -35.72
C GLY A 112 29.15 -3.70 -35.00
N SER A 113 30.38 -3.55 -35.49
CA SER A 113 31.63 -4.07 -34.93
C SER A 113 31.90 -3.72 -33.44
N PRO A 114 32.72 -4.52 -32.72
CA PRO A 114 32.91 -4.40 -31.28
C PRO A 114 33.78 -3.19 -30.92
N VAL A 115 33.36 -2.38 -29.95
CA VAL A 115 34.24 -1.39 -29.31
C VAL A 115 34.71 -1.94 -27.97
N SER A 116 36.00 -2.30 -27.92
CA SER A 116 36.71 -2.68 -26.70
C SER A 116 36.71 -1.55 -25.67
N PRO A 117 36.74 -1.86 -24.36
CA PRO A 117 36.77 -0.84 -23.31
C PRO A 117 38.12 -0.10 -23.26
N PRO A 118 38.16 1.21 -22.96
CA PRO A 118 39.40 1.91 -22.69
C PRO A 118 39.89 1.67 -21.25
N GLY A 119 41.13 1.21 -21.11
CA GLY A 119 42.02 1.45 -19.96
C GLY A 119 43.40 1.84 -20.52
N PRO A 120 44.35 2.41 -19.76
CA PRO A 120 44.43 2.68 -18.31
C PRO A 120 43.98 4.07 -17.86
#